data_AF-A0A6P1NCK0-F1
#
_entry.id   AF-A0A6P1NCK0-F1
#
_cell.length_a   1.000
_cell.length_b   1.000
_cell.length_c   1.000
_cell.angle_alpha   90.00
_cell.angle_beta   90.00
_cell.angle_gamma   90.00
#
_symmetry.space_group_name_H-M   'P 1'
#
loop_
_entity.id
_entity.type
_entity.pdbx_description
1 polymer ?
#
loop_
_entity_poly.entity_id
_entity_poly.type
_entity_poly.pdbx_seq_one_letter_code
_entity_poly.pdbx_strand_id
1 'polypeptide(L)'
;MSDHSSQFPESLEHGLSDATSLISPPSFSAKTGDITVTVRPIWIEELSDPTEQLYTWVYYVIIENGGKETVQLTGRTWTVLDSTGKKSSSYSQGIAGEQPIIPPKEHFEYTSGAELKTPTGFMVGHYHATLVGEDHYFYVSIPMFSLDSPHQSGLIH
;
A
#
# COMPACT_ATOMS: atom_id res chain seq x y z
N MET A 1 23.79 14.34 -5.38
CA MET A 1 22.36 14.23 -5.69
C MET A 1 22.03 12.77 -5.43
N SER A 2 21.55 12.47 -4.23
CA SER A 2 21.38 11.09 -3.76
C SER A 2 20.00 10.62 -4.17
N ASP A 3 19.98 9.66 -5.07
CA ASP A 3 18.81 8.89 -5.44
C ASP A 3 18.35 8.14 -4.18
N HIS A 4 17.21 8.55 -3.62
CA HIS A 4 16.55 7.87 -2.50
C HIS A 4 15.20 7.33 -2.98
N SER A 5 15.21 6.71 -4.16
CA SER A 5 14.32 5.58 -4.39
C SER A 5 14.55 4.60 -3.24
N SER A 6 13.51 4.26 -2.47
CA SER A 6 13.59 3.15 -1.52
C SER A 6 13.82 1.89 -2.34
N GLN A 7 15.09 1.62 -2.63
CA GLN A 7 15.53 0.55 -3.49
C GLN A 7 15.18 -0.74 -2.77
N PHE A 8 14.03 -1.31 -3.15
CA PHE A 8 13.75 -2.70 -2.83
C PHE A 8 14.95 -3.50 -3.34
N PRO A 9 15.56 -4.36 -2.51
CA PRO A 9 16.68 -5.16 -2.98
C PRO A 9 16.23 -6.00 -4.18
N GLU A 10 16.96 -5.95 -5.30
CA GLU A 10 16.62 -6.66 -6.56
C GLU A 10 16.35 -8.17 -6.35
N SER A 11 16.91 -8.75 -5.28
CA SER A 11 16.67 -10.13 -4.87
C SER A 11 15.22 -10.39 -4.44
N LEU A 12 14.54 -9.40 -3.86
CA LEU A 12 13.12 -9.47 -3.52
C LEU A 12 12.25 -9.25 -4.76
N GLU A 13 12.66 -8.43 -5.74
CA GLU A 13 11.91 -8.26 -7.00
C GLU A 13 11.84 -9.57 -7.80
N HIS A 14 12.96 -10.29 -7.90
CA HIS A 14 12.98 -11.63 -8.54
C HIS A 14 12.13 -12.64 -7.77
N GLY A 15 12.21 -12.65 -6.43
CA GLY A 15 11.38 -13.53 -5.58
C GLY A 15 9.88 -13.20 -5.65
N LEU A 16 9.52 -11.92 -5.77
CA LEU A 16 8.15 -11.46 -5.96
C LEU A 16 7.60 -11.88 -7.32
N SER A 17 8.41 -11.88 -8.39
CA SER A 17 8.01 -12.34 -9.74
C SER A 17 7.71 -13.85 -9.77
N ASP A 18 8.49 -14.66 -9.07
CA ASP A 18 8.25 -16.11 -8.97
C ASP A 18 7.05 -16.43 -8.05
N ALA A 19 6.92 -15.72 -6.92
CA ALA A 19 5.83 -15.93 -5.96
C ALA A 19 4.45 -15.48 -6.48
N THR A 20 4.39 -14.40 -7.27
CA THR A 20 3.14 -13.89 -7.88
C THR A 20 2.60 -14.76 -9.02
N SER A 21 3.41 -15.70 -9.54
CA SER A 21 3.03 -16.56 -10.67
C SER A 21 2.16 -17.77 -10.28
N LEU A 22 2.04 -18.11 -8.99
CA LEU A 22 1.32 -19.31 -8.52
C LEU A 22 -0.02 -19.01 -7.84
N ILE A 23 -0.23 -17.80 -7.32
CA ILE A 23 -1.49 -17.34 -6.72
C ILE A 23 -1.60 -15.84 -7.02
N SER A 24 -2.65 -15.39 -7.71
CA SER A 24 -2.88 -13.95 -7.84
C SER A 24 -3.19 -13.40 -6.44
N PRO A 25 -2.37 -12.50 -5.88
CA PRO A 25 -2.65 -11.94 -4.56
C PRO A 25 -4.01 -11.23 -4.60
N PRO A 26 -4.77 -11.23 -3.49
CA PRO A 26 -6.03 -10.52 -3.43
C PRO A 26 -5.81 -9.05 -3.77
N SER A 27 -6.72 -8.47 -4.56
CA SER A 27 -6.71 -7.05 -4.87
C SER A 27 -7.86 -6.35 -4.15
N PHE A 28 -7.56 -5.19 -3.60
CA PHE A 28 -8.51 -4.34 -2.91
C PHE A 28 -8.57 -3.01 -3.63
N SER A 29 -9.76 -2.46 -3.85
CA SER A 29 -9.90 -1.17 -4.54
C SER A 29 -10.90 -0.25 -3.86
N ALA A 30 -10.63 1.04 -3.92
CA ALA A 30 -11.56 2.09 -3.54
C ALA A 30 -11.53 3.21 -4.59
N LYS A 31 -12.68 3.85 -4.82
CA LYS A 31 -12.83 4.98 -5.74
C LYS A 31 -13.30 6.21 -4.98
N THR A 32 -12.62 7.33 -5.16
CA THR A 32 -13.00 8.65 -4.62
C THR A 32 -13.04 9.66 -5.75
N GLY A 33 -14.23 10.16 -6.08
CA GLY A 33 -14.42 10.93 -7.31
C GLY A 33 -14.00 10.10 -8.53
N ASP A 34 -13.08 10.61 -9.34
CA ASP A 34 -12.52 9.92 -10.50
C ASP A 34 -11.20 9.17 -10.22
N ILE A 35 -10.71 9.20 -8.98
CA ILE A 35 -9.45 8.54 -8.61
C ILE A 35 -9.73 7.16 -8.05
N THR A 36 -9.06 6.15 -8.59
CA THR A 36 -9.15 4.76 -8.13
C THR A 36 -7.83 4.34 -7.52
N VAL A 37 -7.86 3.79 -6.31
CA VAL A 37 -6.70 3.24 -5.62
C VAL A 37 -6.86 1.73 -5.52
N THR A 38 -5.90 0.98 -6.06
CA THR A 38 -5.84 -0.48 -5.99
C THR A 38 -4.62 -0.89 -5.17
N VAL A 39 -4.80 -1.78 -4.20
CA VAL A 39 -3.74 -2.32 -3.34
C VAL A 39 -3.68 -3.84 -3.48
N ARG A 40 -2.46 -4.37 -3.61
CA ARG A 40 -2.16 -5.80 -3.67
C ARG A 40 -1.12 -6.16 -2.60
N PRO A 41 -1.54 -6.67 -1.43
CA PRO A 41 -0.61 -7.15 -0.41
C PRO A 41 -0.04 -8.53 -0.78
N ILE A 42 1.23 -8.73 -0.45
CA ILE A 42 2.01 -9.93 -0.70
C ILE A 42 2.79 -10.25 0.58
N TRP A 43 2.64 -11.46 1.08
CA TRP A 43 3.40 -11.97 2.21
C TRP A 43 4.85 -12.26 1.81
N ILE A 44 5.82 -11.87 2.65
CA ILE A 44 7.24 -12.17 2.42
C ILE A 44 7.73 -13.13 3.50
N GLU A 45 7.93 -14.40 3.12
CA GLU A 45 8.38 -15.45 4.03
C GLU A 45 9.79 -15.15 4.56
N GLU A 46 10.69 -14.69 3.69
CA GLU A 46 12.10 -14.49 3.99
C GLU A 46 12.37 -13.36 5.00
N LEU A 47 11.41 -12.45 5.15
CA LEU A 47 11.47 -11.32 6.09
C LEU A 47 10.54 -11.50 7.29
N SER A 48 9.96 -12.69 7.42
CA SER A 48 9.04 -13.03 8.50
C SER A 48 9.63 -14.10 9.39
N ASP A 49 9.49 -13.91 10.70
CA ASP A 49 9.85 -14.89 11.72
C ASP A 49 8.69 -14.99 12.73
N PRO A 50 7.80 -15.98 12.55
CA PRO A 50 6.69 -16.20 13.47
C PRO A 50 7.13 -16.47 14.91
N THR A 51 8.35 -16.99 15.13
CA THR A 51 8.89 -17.28 16.47
C THR A 51 9.25 -15.99 17.22
N GLU A 52 9.70 -14.97 16.50
CA GLU A 52 10.00 -13.62 17.00
C GLU A 52 8.84 -12.63 16.82
N GLN A 53 7.65 -13.14 16.45
CA GLN A 53 6.46 -12.33 16.16
C GLN A 53 6.75 -11.23 15.12
N LEU A 54 7.52 -11.56 14.08
CA LEU A 54 7.86 -10.66 12.99
C LEU A 54 7.11 -11.09 11.73
N TYR A 55 6.15 -10.27 11.29
CA TYR A 55 5.31 -10.58 10.14
C TYR A 55 5.42 -9.45 9.12
N THR A 56 5.93 -9.76 7.93
CA THR A 56 6.26 -8.76 6.92
C THR A 56 5.47 -8.96 5.63
N TRP A 57 4.81 -7.88 5.19
CA TRP A 57 4.16 -7.82 3.88
C TRP A 57 4.74 -6.70 3.05
N VAL A 58 4.73 -6.92 1.76
CA VAL A 58 4.93 -5.90 0.73
C VAL A 58 3.57 -5.64 0.10
N TYR A 59 3.25 -4.39 -0.17
CA TYR A 59 2.04 -4.04 -0.91
C TYR A 59 2.40 -3.17 -2.09
N TYR A 60 1.84 -3.55 -3.23
CA TYR A 60 1.91 -2.79 -4.47
C TYR A 60 0.62 -1.98 -4.62
N VAL A 61 0.77 -0.68 -4.92
CA VAL A 61 -0.34 0.26 -5.03
C VAL A 61 -0.34 0.88 -6.42
N ILE A 62 -1.52 0.91 -7.04
CA ILE A 62 -1.79 1.64 -8.27
C ILE A 62 -2.80 2.75 -7.95
N ILE A 63 -2.51 3.96 -8.37
CA ILE A 63 -3.38 5.14 -8.22
C ILE A 63 -3.70 5.65 -9.62
N GLU A 64 -4.92 5.46 -10.06
CA GLU A 64 -5.38 5.80 -11.41
C GLU A 64 -6.19 7.09 -11.39
N ASN A 65 -5.82 8.05 -12.23
CA ASN A 65 -6.60 9.26 -12.44
C ASN A 65 -7.55 9.09 -13.63
N GLY A 66 -8.77 8.63 -13.35
CA GLY A 66 -9.83 8.52 -14.35
C GLY A 66 -10.46 9.86 -14.75
N GLY A 67 -10.00 10.98 -14.18
CA GLY A 67 -10.62 12.30 -14.33
C GLY A 67 -10.19 13.06 -15.58
N LYS A 68 -10.43 14.37 -15.54
CA LYS A 68 -10.01 15.33 -16.58
C LYS A 68 -8.98 16.35 -16.08
N GLU A 69 -8.71 16.35 -14.78
CA GLU A 69 -7.84 17.31 -14.11
C GLU A 69 -6.61 16.60 -13.58
N THR A 70 -5.48 17.30 -13.54
CA THR A 70 -4.23 16.76 -12.99
C THR A 70 -4.29 16.79 -11.46
N VAL A 71 -4.03 15.65 -10.83
CA VAL A 71 -4.01 15.50 -9.36
C VAL A 71 -2.58 15.44 -8.88
N GLN A 72 -2.26 16.13 -7.79
CA GLN A 72 -1.00 15.98 -7.07
C GLN A 72 -1.24 15.35 -5.70
N LEU A 73 -0.52 14.28 -5.37
CA LEU A 73 -0.52 13.70 -4.04
C LEU A 73 0.56 14.36 -3.18
N THR A 74 0.17 14.90 -2.04
CA THR A 74 1.06 15.68 -1.16
C THR A 74 1.51 14.90 0.07
N GLY A 75 0.77 13.85 0.44
CA GLY A 75 1.05 12.99 1.58
C GLY A 75 0.01 11.87 1.75
N ARG A 76 0.16 11.09 2.81
CA ARG A 76 -0.75 10.00 3.15
C ARG A 76 -0.90 9.82 4.64
N THR A 77 -2.05 9.30 5.04
CA THR A 77 -2.30 8.81 6.39
C THR A 77 -2.68 7.35 6.31
N TRP A 78 -1.95 6.52 7.06
CA TRP A 78 -2.28 5.13 7.29
C TRP A 78 -2.86 4.93 8.67
N THR A 79 -3.71 3.93 8.77
CA THR A 79 -4.20 3.35 10.02
C THR A 79 -4.05 1.85 9.91
N VAL A 80 -3.38 1.28 10.91
CA VAL A 80 -3.22 -0.16 11.09
C VAL A 80 -4.10 -0.58 12.27
N LEU A 81 -4.85 -1.66 12.09
CA LEU A 81 -5.55 -2.38 13.15
C LEU A 81 -4.96 -3.79 13.21
N ASP A 82 -4.26 -4.12 14.28
CA ASP A 82 -3.74 -5.47 14.47
C ASP A 82 -4.83 -6.43 15.01
N SER A 83 -4.57 -7.74 14.95
CA SER A 83 -5.52 -8.76 15.44
C SER A 83 -5.80 -8.71 16.95
N THR A 84 -5.03 -7.95 17.74
CA THR A 84 -5.33 -7.70 19.16
C THR A 84 -6.32 -6.56 19.38
N GLY A 85 -6.71 -5.88 18.29
CA GLY A 85 -7.57 -4.70 18.32
C GLY A 85 -6.82 -3.39 18.56
N LYS A 86 -5.48 -3.42 18.60
CA LYS A 86 -4.68 -2.21 18.77
C LYS A 86 -4.64 -1.45 17.44
N LYS A 87 -4.95 -0.16 17.54
CA LYS A 87 -4.95 0.78 16.42
C LYS A 87 -3.72 1.69 16.49
N SER A 88 -3.02 1.84 15.38
CA SER A 88 -1.96 2.85 15.22
C SER A 88 -2.19 3.64 13.93
N SER A 89 -1.85 4.92 13.94
CA SER A 89 -1.95 5.78 12.77
C SER A 89 -0.63 6.46 12.52
N SER A 90 -0.25 6.59 11.25
CA SER A 90 0.96 7.27 10.82
C SER A 90 0.63 8.22 9.67
N TYR A 91 1.33 9.34 9.64
CA TYR A 91 1.27 10.31 8.56
C TYR A 91 2.66 10.44 7.94
N SER A 92 2.73 10.57 6.62
CA SER A 92 3.94 10.94 5.91
C SER A 92 3.65 12.01 4.87
N GLN A 93 4.55 13.00 4.79
CA GLN A 93 4.61 13.88 3.63
C GLN A 93 5.13 13.06 2.44
N GLY A 94 4.49 13.25 1.29
CA GLY A 94 4.76 12.48 0.09
C GLY A 94 4.40 11.00 0.18
N ILE A 95 4.57 10.33 -0.95
CA ILE A 95 4.33 8.93 -1.23
C ILE A 95 5.67 8.33 -1.64
N ALA A 96 6.20 7.42 -0.82
CA ALA A 96 7.53 6.82 -1.05
C ALA A 96 8.68 7.84 -1.22
N GLY A 97 8.56 9.02 -0.61
CA GLY A 97 9.56 10.10 -0.70
C GLY A 97 9.25 11.17 -1.75
N GLU A 98 8.21 10.96 -2.58
CA GLU A 98 7.86 11.86 -3.69
C GLU A 98 6.49 12.51 -3.52
N GLN A 99 6.18 13.54 -4.30
CA GLN A 99 4.84 14.14 -4.37
C GLN A 99 4.32 13.98 -5.81
N PRO A 100 3.82 12.78 -6.17
CA PRO A 100 3.53 12.45 -7.56
C PRO A 100 2.41 13.32 -8.11
N ILE A 101 2.60 13.75 -9.36
CA ILE A 101 1.62 14.48 -10.16
C ILE A 101 1.07 13.48 -11.19
N ILE A 102 -0.23 13.25 -11.17
CA ILE A 102 -0.93 12.23 -11.99
C ILE A 102 -1.83 12.96 -12.99
N PRO A 103 -1.43 13.08 -14.27
CA PRO A 103 -2.25 13.68 -15.31
C PRO A 103 -3.56 12.92 -15.55
N PRO A 104 -4.51 13.52 -16.28
CA PRO A 104 -5.74 12.84 -16.68
C PRO A 104 -5.44 11.56 -17.47
N LYS A 105 -6.11 10.47 -17.10
CA LYS A 105 -5.97 9.12 -17.71
C LYS A 105 -4.63 8.44 -17.50
N GLU A 106 -3.77 9.01 -16.65
CA GLU A 106 -2.52 8.41 -16.23
C GLU A 106 -2.66 7.76 -14.85
N HIS A 107 -1.60 7.07 -14.43
CA HIS A 107 -1.53 6.40 -13.15
C HIS A 107 -0.15 6.58 -12.50
N PHE A 108 -0.10 6.35 -11.19
CA PHE A 108 1.13 6.29 -10.41
C PHE A 108 1.15 4.99 -9.62
N GLU A 109 2.33 4.36 -9.57
CA GLU A 109 2.51 3.06 -8.93
C GLU A 109 3.67 3.11 -7.96
N TYR A 110 3.55 2.40 -6.85
CA TYR A 110 4.67 2.21 -5.95
C TYR A 110 4.51 0.94 -5.11
N THR A 111 5.65 0.49 -4.60
CA THR A 111 5.74 -0.64 -3.67
C THR A 111 6.20 -0.13 -2.31
N SER A 112 5.62 -0.65 -1.23
CA SER A 112 6.06 -0.35 0.13
C SER A 112 5.83 -1.55 1.05
N GLY A 113 6.35 -1.48 2.27
CA GLY A 113 6.31 -2.57 3.24
C GLY A 113 5.49 -2.21 4.49
N ALA A 114 4.96 -3.23 5.14
CA ALA A 114 4.41 -3.16 6.49
C ALA A 114 4.92 -4.34 7.32
N GLU A 115 5.34 -4.04 8.54
CA GLU A 115 5.69 -5.03 9.56
C GLU A 115 4.63 -4.99 10.67
N LEU A 116 4.10 -6.15 11.04
CA LEU A 116 3.24 -6.30 12.22
C LEU A 116 3.86 -7.27 13.23
N LYS A 117 3.43 -7.11 14.49
CA LYS A 117 3.72 -8.08 15.56
C LYS A 117 2.68 -9.20 15.67
N THR A 118 1.73 -9.24 14.74
CA THR A 118 0.63 -10.19 14.72
C THR A 118 0.52 -10.86 13.35
N PRO A 119 0.05 -12.12 13.29
CA PRO A 119 -0.09 -12.87 12.05
C PRO A 119 -1.17 -12.32 11.10
N THR A 120 -2.09 -11.53 11.64
CA THR A 120 -3.17 -10.87 10.90
C THR A 120 -3.34 -9.41 11.33
N GLY A 121 -3.82 -8.59 10.40
CA GLY A 121 -4.19 -7.19 10.65
C GLY A 121 -4.88 -6.57 9.44
N PHE A 122 -5.33 -5.33 9.60
CA PHE A 122 -5.92 -4.54 8.54
C PHE A 122 -5.20 -3.21 8.40
N MET A 123 -5.04 -2.76 7.16
CA MET A 123 -4.59 -1.42 6.83
C MET A 123 -5.68 -0.67 6.10
N VAL A 124 -5.84 0.61 6.41
CA VAL A 124 -6.77 1.53 5.74
C VAL A 124 -6.19 2.94 5.81
N GLY A 125 -6.54 3.81 4.87
CA GLY A 125 -5.97 5.14 4.87
C GLY A 125 -6.60 6.08 3.86
N HIS A 126 -5.92 7.19 3.65
CA HIS A 126 -6.23 8.14 2.57
C HIS A 126 -4.96 8.88 2.13
N TYR A 127 -4.94 9.26 0.86
CA TYR A 127 -4.00 10.25 0.35
C TYR A 127 -4.53 11.66 0.58
N HIS A 128 -3.60 12.58 0.78
CA HIS A 128 -3.83 14.02 0.78
C HIS A 128 -3.52 14.48 -0.64
N ALA A 129 -4.49 15.10 -1.30
CA ALA A 129 -4.41 15.45 -2.71
C ALA A 129 -4.86 16.89 -2.97
N THR A 130 -4.39 17.46 -4.06
CA THR A 130 -4.86 18.74 -4.60
C THR A 130 -4.97 18.66 -6.12
N LEU A 131 -5.80 19.51 -6.71
CA LEU A 131 -5.77 19.75 -8.15
C LEU A 131 -4.63 20.72 -8.48
N VAL A 132 -3.87 20.42 -9.52
CA VAL A 132 -2.75 21.29 -9.92
C VAL A 132 -3.30 22.65 -10.39
N GLY A 133 -2.86 23.72 -9.73
CA GLY A 133 -3.31 25.08 -10.01
C GLY A 133 -4.50 25.54 -9.16
N GLU A 134 -5.00 24.70 -8.26
CA GLU A 134 -6.01 25.05 -7.27
C GLU A 134 -5.47 24.92 -5.84
N ASP A 135 -5.98 25.75 -4.93
CA ASP A 135 -5.67 25.68 -3.49
C ASP A 135 -6.63 24.74 -2.73
N HIS A 136 -7.33 23.86 -3.45
CA HIS A 136 -8.33 22.97 -2.87
C HIS A 136 -7.76 21.59 -2.56
N TYR A 137 -7.63 21.30 -1.25
CA TYR A 137 -7.22 19.99 -0.76
C TYR A 137 -8.41 19.06 -0.58
N PHE A 138 -8.25 17.81 -1.00
CA PHE A 138 -9.21 16.73 -0.78
C PHE A 138 -8.51 15.42 -0.41
N TYR A 139 -9.29 14.47 0.10
CA TYR A 139 -8.79 13.15 0.45
C TYR A 139 -9.18 12.12 -0.59
N VAL A 140 -8.25 11.23 -0.93
CA VAL A 140 -8.51 10.05 -1.77
C VAL A 140 -8.44 8.81 -0.89
N SER A 141 -9.55 8.08 -0.78
CA SER A 141 -9.64 6.89 0.06
C SER A 141 -8.71 5.78 -0.44
N ILE A 142 -7.98 5.16 0.48
CA ILE A 142 -7.28 3.90 0.24
C ILE A 142 -8.17 2.79 0.81
N PRO A 143 -8.44 1.70 0.06
CA PRO A 143 -9.30 0.63 0.55
C PRO A 143 -8.76 0.05 1.86
N MET A 144 -9.67 -0.47 2.69
CA MET A 144 -9.25 -1.39 3.74
C MET A 144 -8.81 -2.70 3.09
N PHE A 145 -7.64 -3.21 3.46
CA PHE A 145 -7.13 -4.51 3.02
C PHE A 145 -6.58 -5.30 4.19
N SER A 146 -6.70 -6.62 4.10
CA SER A 146 -6.14 -7.53 5.09
C SER A 146 -4.67 -7.81 4.81
N LEU A 147 -3.94 -8.00 5.89
CA LEU A 147 -2.58 -8.50 5.94
C LEU A 147 -2.67 -9.85 6.63
N ASP A 148 -2.91 -10.91 5.85
CA ASP A 148 -3.08 -12.26 6.37
C ASP A 148 -1.84 -13.10 6.09
N SER A 149 -1.24 -13.68 7.14
CA SER A 149 -0.16 -14.64 6.99
C SER A 149 -0.72 -16.01 6.56
N PRO A 150 -0.12 -16.69 5.57
CA PRO A 150 -0.59 -18.02 5.14
C PRO A 150 -0.43 -19.08 6.23
N HIS A 151 0.44 -18.85 7.21
CA HIS A 151 0.67 -19.76 8.34
C HIS A 151 -0.43 -19.71 9.39
N GLN A 152 -1.36 -18.76 9.28
CA GLN A 152 -2.63 -18.83 9.99
C GLN A 152 -3.60 -19.69 9.17
N SER A 153 -3.32 -21.00 9.14
CA SER A 153 -4.29 -22.01 8.71
C SER A 153 -5.47 -22.03 9.69
N GLY A 154 -6.39 -21.09 9.52
CA GLY A 154 -7.79 -21.32 9.82
C GLY A 154 -8.42 -22.07 8.67
N LEU A 155 -8.03 -23.33 8.43
CA LEU A 155 -8.82 -24.25 7.61
C LEU A 155 -9.47 -25.29 8.53
N ILE A 156 -10.67 -24.96 9.04
CA ILE A 156 -12.01 -25.48 8.68
C ILE A 156 -12.29 -26.95 9.04
N HIS A 157 -13.23 -27.07 9.99
CA HIS A 157 -14.13 -28.18 10.35
C HIS A 157 -13.54 -29.51 10.83
#